data_AF-A0A956JPW1-F1
#
_entry.id   AF-A0A956JPW1-F1
#
_cell.length_a   1.000
_cell.length_b   1.000
_cell.length_c   1.000
_cell.angle_alpha   90.00
_cell.angle_beta   90.00
_cell.angle_gamma   90.00
#
_symmetry.space_group_name_H-M   'P 1'
#
loop_
_entity.id
_entity.type
_entity.pdbx_description
1 polymer ?
#
loop_
_entity_poly.entity_id
_entity_poly.type
_entity_poly.pdbx_seq_one_letter_code
_entity_poly.pdbx_strand_id
1 'polypeptide(L)'
;MRYTAHLRAALVLVLAASVAGCVDVRSFEGEWRGSIVEDPAVRQGFSPDAEVAPLMLAGITLQTLDATLTTNDGKFSATPLTRVSRASSDALGSLTFEGDPLRSYLLFGPVNEASEGGPATMIVSLYGDSHVEMRIFRGSDIFGVFYLRRPEDVDKP
;
A
#
# COMPACT_ATOMS: atom_id res chain seq x y z
N MET A 1 29.44 -5.14 -46.67
CA MET A 1 28.14 -4.68 -46.11
C MET A 1 27.51 -5.71 -45.14
N ARG A 2 28.22 -6.13 -44.07
CA ARG A 2 27.66 -7.05 -43.04
C ARG A 2 27.59 -6.44 -41.62
N TYR A 3 28.22 -5.29 -41.41
CA TYR A 3 28.29 -4.63 -40.09
C TYR A 3 27.00 -3.88 -39.68
N THR A 4 26.13 -3.52 -40.63
CA THR A 4 24.91 -2.73 -40.36
C THR A 4 23.77 -3.52 -39.75
N ALA A 5 23.75 -4.86 -39.89
CA ALA A 5 22.68 -5.70 -39.35
C ALA A 5 22.79 -5.90 -37.82
N HIS A 6 24.02 -6.05 -37.31
CA HIS A 6 24.26 -6.28 -35.87
C HIS A 6 23.99 -5.03 -35.02
N LEU A 7 24.25 -3.83 -35.55
CA LEU A 7 23.92 -2.56 -34.87
C LEU A 7 22.41 -2.36 -34.70
N ARG A 8 21.60 -2.74 -35.69
CA ARG A 8 20.14 -2.59 -35.62
C ARG A 8 19.51 -3.56 -34.61
N ALA A 9 20.01 -4.79 -34.53
CA ALA A 9 19.53 -5.77 -33.57
C ALA A 9 19.84 -5.36 -32.11
N ALA A 10 21.05 -4.84 -31.85
CA ALA A 10 21.42 -4.35 -30.52
C ALA A 10 20.58 -3.15 -30.07
N LEU A 11 20.28 -2.22 -30.98
CA LEU A 11 19.46 -1.03 -30.67
C LEU A 11 18.01 -1.42 -30.31
N VAL A 12 17.42 -2.38 -31.03
CA VAL A 12 16.06 -2.88 -30.73
C VAL A 12 16.02 -3.61 -29.38
N LEU A 13 17.07 -4.37 -29.03
CA LEU A 13 17.14 -5.06 -27.75
C LEU A 13 17.26 -4.08 -26.57
N VAL A 14 18.06 -3.02 -26.71
CA VAL A 14 18.21 -1.97 -25.70
C VAL A 14 16.93 -1.16 -25.53
N LEU A 15 16.23 -0.83 -26.63
CA LEU A 15 14.92 -0.17 -26.55
C LEU A 15 13.86 -1.07 -25.90
N ALA A 16 13.81 -2.36 -26.25
CA ALA A 16 12.86 -3.30 -25.65
C ALA A 16 13.10 -3.50 -24.13
N ALA A 17 14.37 -3.47 -23.69
CA ALA A 17 14.71 -3.54 -22.27
C ALA A 17 14.34 -2.27 -21.48
N SER A 18 14.27 -1.11 -22.14
CA SER A 18 13.96 0.17 -21.47
C SER A 18 12.46 0.39 -21.14
N VAL A 19 11.56 -0.40 -21.72
CA VAL A 19 10.10 -0.27 -21.49
C VAL A 19 9.61 -1.21 -20.38
N ALA A 20 10.44 -2.18 -19.96
CA ALA A 20 10.12 -3.09 -18.88
C ALA A 20 10.65 -2.51 -17.55
N GLY A 21 9.80 -1.90 -16.73
CA GLY A 21 10.08 -1.86 -15.30
C GLY A 21 9.50 -0.72 -14.47
N CYS A 22 9.04 0.39 -15.06
CA CYS A 22 8.38 1.42 -14.27
C CYS A 22 6.90 1.06 -14.08
N VAL A 23 6.58 0.36 -12.99
CA VAL A 23 5.19 0.27 -12.51
C VAL A 23 4.76 1.66 -12.06
N ASP A 24 3.74 2.23 -12.71
CA ASP A 24 3.18 3.52 -12.33
C ASP A 24 2.36 3.35 -11.05
N VAL A 25 2.74 4.03 -9.96
CA VAL A 25 2.01 3.98 -8.68
C VAL A 25 0.54 4.39 -8.81
N ARG A 26 0.18 5.17 -9.85
CA ARG A 26 -1.22 5.52 -10.13
C ARG A 26 -2.06 4.31 -10.51
N SER A 27 -1.45 3.21 -10.97
CA SER A 27 -2.19 1.99 -11.22
C SER A 27 -2.85 1.46 -9.95
N PHE A 28 -2.40 1.83 -8.74
CA PHE A 28 -2.97 1.37 -7.48
C PHE A 28 -4.24 2.12 -7.05
N GLU A 29 -4.72 3.09 -7.83
CA GLU A 29 -6.01 3.73 -7.54
C GLU A 29 -7.17 2.72 -7.57
N GLY A 30 -8.18 2.99 -6.75
CA GLY A 30 -9.38 2.19 -6.64
C GLY A 30 -9.57 1.53 -5.27
N GLU A 31 -10.35 0.45 -5.28
CA GLU A 31 -10.78 -0.27 -4.08
C GLU A 31 -9.83 -1.43 -3.77
N TRP A 32 -9.51 -1.61 -2.49
CA TRP A 32 -8.69 -2.69 -1.97
C TRP A 32 -9.36 -3.36 -0.76
N ARG A 33 -9.27 -4.68 -0.71
CA ARG A 33 -9.87 -5.52 0.34
C ARG A 33 -8.94 -6.63 0.78
N GLY A 34 -9.12 -7.07 2.01
CA GLY A 34 -8.38 -8.21 2.53
C GLY A 34 -8.54 -8.37 4.03
N SER A 35 -8.24 -9.58 4.50
CA SER A 35 -8.32 -9.95 5.91
C SER A 35 -7.05 -9.57 6.65
N ILE A 36 -7.17 -9.44 7.97
CA ILE A 36 -6.01 -9.32 8.85
C ILE A 36 -5.16 -10.59 8.78
N VAL A 37 -3.84 -10.45 8.86
CA VAL A 37 -2.91 -11.58 8.94
C VAL A 37 -3.24 -12.43 10.17
N GLU A 38 -3.26 -13.76 9.99
CA GLU A 38 -3.71 -14.70 11.03
C GLU A 38 -2.79 -14.81 12.25
N ASP A 39 -1.54 -14.34 12.13
CA ASP A 39 -0.55 -14.39 13.21
C ASP A 39 -1.01 -13.52 14.41
N PRO A 40 -1.21 -14.13 15.61
CA PRO A 40 -1.63 -13.41 16.80
C PRO A 40 -0.70 -12.26 17.21
N ALA A 41 0.60 -12.33 16.88
CA ALA A 41 1.57 -11.29 17.21
C ALA A 41 1.31 -9.98 16.46
N VAL A 42 0.57 -10.03 15.34
CA VAL A 42 0.29 -8.87 14.48
C VAL A 42 -1.19 -8.52 14.38
N ARG A 43 -2.03 -9.01 15.31
CA ARG A 43 -3.50 -8.84 15.34
C ARG A 43 -4.00 -8.25 16.66
N GLN A 44 -3.19 -7.43 17.33
CA GLN A 44 -3.58 -6.85 18.60
C GLN A 44 -4.69 -5.80 18.43
N GLY A 45 -5.74 -5.92 19.24
CA GLY A 45 -6.85 -4.97 19.28
C GLY A 45 -7.95 -5.22 18.23
N PHE A 46 -7.69 -6.01 17.18
CA PHE A 46 -8.65 -6.34 16.12
C PHE A 46 -9.44 -7.62 16.41
N SER A 47 -10.62 -7.74 15.80
CA SER A 47 -11.38 -9.00 15.78
C SER A 47 -10.60 -10.11 15.05
N PRO A 48 -10.76 -11.40 15.39
CA PRO A 48 -10.10 -12.49 14.68
C PRO A 48 -10.40 -12.55 13.18
N ASP A 49 -11.59 -12.09 12.79
CA ASP A 49 -12.15 -12.00 11.44
C ASP A 49 -12.14 -10.55 10.92
N ALA A 50 -11.27 -9.68 11.45
CA ALA A 50 -11.19 -8.31 10.99
C ALA A 50 -10.75 -8.24 9.52
N GLU A 51 -11.48 -7.46 8.74
CA GLU A 51 -11.27 -7.25 7.31
C GLU A 51 -11.36 -5.78 6.95
N VAL A 52 -10.61 -5.41 5.92
CA VAL A 52 -10.72 -4.13 5.23
C VAL A 52 -11.77 -4.24 4.14
N ALA A 53 -12.84 -3.45 4.26
CA ALA A 53 -14.01 -3.53 3.39
C ALA A 53 -14.69 -2.15 3.17
N PRO A 54 -14.08 -1.19 2.45
CA PRO A 54 -12.79 -1.28 1.77
C PRO A 54 -11.73 -0.24 2.23
N LEU A 55 -10.52 -0.36 1.69
CA LEU A 55 -9.55 0.73 1.59
C LEU A 55 -9.64 1.35 0.19
N MET A 56 -10.10 2.59 0.12
CA MET A 56 -10.14 3.37 -1.13
C MET A 56 -8.86 4.17 -1.27
N LEU A 57 -8.15 4.04 -2.39
CA LEU A 57 -6.96 4.82 -2.72
C LEU A 57 -7.21 5.74 -3.92
N ALA A 58 -6.81 7.01 -3.81
CA ALA A 58 -6.94 8.01 -4.85
C ALA A 58 -5.79 9.04 -4.80
N GLY A 59 -5.61 9.82 -5.87
CA GLY A 59 -4.67 10.93 -5.88
C GLY A 59 -3.22 10.48 -5.67
N ILE A 60 -2.89 9.28 -6.15
CA ILE A 60 -1.60 8.64 -5.87
C ILE A 60 -0.51 9.33 -6.68
N THR A 61 0.46 9.89 -5.98
CA THR A 61 1.71 10.38 -6.54
C THR A 61 2.86 9.85 -5.71
N LEU A 62 4.10 10.15 -6.11
CA LEU A 62 5.25 9.83 -5.26
C LEU A 62 5.15 10.51 -3.88
N GLN A 63 4.42 11.61 -3.72
CA GLN A 63 4.39 12.40 -2.48
C GLN A 63 3.04 12.40 -1.77
N THR A 64 1.99 11.93 -2.44
CA THR A 64 0.60 12.04 -1.97
C THR A 64 -0.13 10.72 -2.15
N LEU A 65 -1.03 10.46 -1.22
CA LEU A 65 -2.01 9.41 -1.26
C LEU A 65 -3.22 9.93 -0.48
N ASP A 66 -4.36 10.01 -1.15
CA ASP A 66 -5.65 10.20 -0.49
C ASP A 66 -6.24 8.81 -0.25
N ALA A 67 -6.68 8.56 0.97
CA ALA A 67 -7.21 7.26 1.33
C ALA A 67 -8.39 7.35 2.30
N THR A 68 -9.32 6.42 2.15
CA THR A 68 -10.46 6.23 3.06
C THR A 68 -10.53 4.77 3.49
N LEU A 69 -10.60 4.53 4.79
CA LEU A 69 -10.57 3.19 5.38
C LEU A 69 -11.90 2.82 6.03
N THR A 70 -12.37 1.62 5.73
CA THR A 70 -13.46 0.96 6.44
C THR A 70 -13.02 -0.44 6.86
N THR A 71 -13.29 -0.81 8.10
CA THR A 71 -13.12 -2.17 8.62
C THR A 71 -14.45 -2.78 9.05
N ASN A 72 -14.61 -4.09 8.89
CA ASN A 72 -15.84 -4.80 9.26
C ASN A 72 -16.09 -4.86 10.78
N ASP A 73 -15.05 -4.73 11.59
CA ASP A 73 -15.11 -4.69 13.06
C ASP A 73 -15.51 -3.31 13.62
N GLY A 74 -15.78 -2.34 12.73
CA GLY A 74 -16.31 -1.02 13.07
C GLY A 74 -15.26 -0.02 13.57
N LYS A 75 -14.01 -0.43 13.77
CA LYS A 75 -12.92 0.48 14.22
C LYS A 75 -12.70 1.65 13.27
N PHE A 76 -12.91 1.42 11.98
CA PHE A 76 -12.86 2.45 10.95
C PHE A 76 -14.14 2.35 10.11
N SER A 77 -14.80 3.48 9.87
CA SER A 77 -16.06 3.53 9.14
C SER A 77 -16.05 4.73 8.22
N ALA A 78 -15.73 4.48 6.94
CA ALA A 78 -15.47 5.50 5.94
C ALA A 78 -14.49 6.59 6.46
N THR A 79 -13.47 6.17 7.21
CA THR A 79 -12.55 7.05 7.91
C THR A 79 -11.56 7.67 6.91
N PRO A 80 -11.58 9.00 6.68
CA PRO A 80 -10.58 9.64 5.84
C PRO A 80 -9.22 9.62 6.54
N LEU A 81 -8.18 9.23 5.80
CA LEU A 81 -6.82 9.16 6.29
C LEU A 81 -6.07 10.45 5.98
N THR A 82 -5.38 10.98 6.99
CA THR A 82 -4.64 12.23 6.90
C THR A 82 -3.15 11.97 6.76
N ARG A 83 -2.53 12.60 5.76
CA ARG A 83 -1.09 12.50 5.49
C ARG A 83 -0.25 13.40 6.39
N VAL A 84 1.02 13.03 6.60
CA VAL A 84 2.04 13.93 7.16
C VAL A 84 2.70 14.69 6.01
N SER A 85 2.31 15.95 5.82
CA SER A 85 2.75 16.79 4.70
C SER A 85 4.26 16.94 4.55
N ARG A 86 5.03 16.80 5.64
CA ARG A 86 6.50 16.94 5.62
C ARG A 86 7.27 15.62 5.48
N ALA A 87 6.66 14.49 5.86
CA ALA A 87 7.33 13.19 5.82
C ALA A 87 7.55 12.70 4.38
N SER A 88 6.68 13.09 3.44
CA SER A 88 6.78 12.70 2.03
C SER A 88 7.96 13.36 1.28
N SER A 89 8.65 14.33 1.91
CA SER A 89 9.84 14.98 1.38
C SER A 89 11.15 14.46 1.98
N ASP A 90 11.09 13.44 2.85
CA ASP A 90 12.29 12.85 3.46
C ASP A 90 13.01 11.91 2.47
N ALA A 91 14.31 12.15 2.29
CA ALA A 91 15.20 11.37 1.43
C ALA A 91 15.41 9.93 1.91
N LEU A 92 15.15 9.64 3.19
CA LEU A 92 15.22 8.27 3.71
C LEU A 92 14.09 7.38 3.16
N GLY A 93 12.98 7.98 2.69
CA GLY A 93 11.88 7.25 2.07
C GLY A 93 12.11 6.84 0.61
N SER A 94 13.31 7.05 0.05
CA SER A 94 13.65 6.65 -1.33
C SER A 94 14.67 5.51 -1.42
N LEU A 95 15.10 4.93 -0.29
CA LEU A 95 15.88 3.70 -0.29
C LEU A 95 14.95 2.51 -0.58
N THR A 96 15.26 1.74 -1.61
CA THR A 96 14.55 0.51 -1.95
C THR A 96 15.54 -0.63 -2.19
N PHE A 97 15.19 -1.81 -1.71
CA PHE A 97 15.87 -3.08 -1.92
C PHE A 97 15.00 -4.01 -2.77
N GLU A 98 15.56 -5.10 -3.25
CA GLU A 98 14.79 -6.12 -3.98
C GLU A 98 13.75 -6.76 -3.04
N GLY A 99 12.48 -6.76 -3.45
CA GLY A 99 11.35 -7.22 -2.63
C GLY A 99 10.70 -6.12 -1.79
N ASP A 100 11.24 -4.91 -1.78
CA ASP A 100 10.61 -3.78 -1.08
C ASP A 100 9.35 -3.29 -1.79
N PRO A 101 8.45 -2.60 -1.05
CA PRO A 101 7.40 -1.82 -1.67
C PRO A 101 7.94 -0.87 -2.74
N LEU A 102 7.20 -0.72 -3.83
CA LEU A 102 7.40 0.38 -4.79
C LEU A 102 7.30 1.74 -4.08
N ARG A 103 6.39 1.85 -3.11
CA ARG A 103 6.19 3.05 -2.30
C ARG A 103 5.47 2.73 -0.99
N SER A 104 5.83 3.45 0.08
CA SER A 104 5.08 3.44 1.34
C SER A 104 4.65 4.86 1.73
N TYR A 105 3.46 4.96 2.31
CA TYR A 105 2.85 6.21 2.77
C TYR A 105 2.52 6.12 4.25
N LEU A 106 2.90 7.15 5.00
CA LEU A 106 2.55 7.30 6.41
C LEU A 106 1.31 8.18 6.55
N LEU A 107 0.24 7.60 7.10
CA LEU A 107 -1.07 8.21 7.26
C LEU A 107 -1.58 8.08 8.70
N PHE A 108 -2.60 8.86 9.04
CA PHE A 108 -3.24 8.88 10.35
C PHE A 108 -4.75 8.86 10.21
N GLY A 109 -5.46 8.11 11.04
CA GLY A 109 -6.92 8.07 11.04
C GLY A 109 -7.49 7.97 12.45
N PRO A 110 -8.62 8.65 12.76
CA PRO A 110 -9.32 8.43 14.01
C PRO A 110 -9.85 6.98 14.08
N VAL A 111 -9.80 6.40 15.28
CA VAL A 111 -10.37 5.07 15.57
C VAL A 111 -11.71 5.28 16.27
N ASN A 112 -12.74 4.56 15.84
CA ASN A 112 -14.08 4.57 16.43
C ASN A 112 -14.13 3.78 17.74
N GLU A 113 -13.43 4.24 18.77
CA GLU A 113 -13.47 3.68 20.11
C GLU A 113 -13.46 4.80 21.15
N ALA A 114 -14.05 4.55 22.32
CA ALA A 114 -14.14 5.51 23.41
C ALA A 114 -12.81 5.76 24.16
N SER A 115 -11.66 5.35 23.61
CA SER A 115 -10.37 5.35 24.32
C SER A 115 -9.52 6.60 24.06
N GLU A 116 -8.77 7.01 25.09
CA GLU A 116 -7.90 8.20 25.14
C GLU A 116 -6.65 8.14 24.21
N GLY A 117 -6.53 7.11 23.35
CA GLY A 117 -5.30 6.77 22.63
C GLY A 117 -4.97 7.62 21.40
N GLY A 118 -5.82 8.56 21.01
CA GLY A 118 -5.63 9.40 19.83
C GLY A 118 -5.78 8.63 18.49
N PRO A 119 -5.35 9.23 17.36
CA PRO A 119 -5.45 8.60 16.04
C PRO A 119 -4.49 7.42 15.91
N ALA A 120 -4.90 6.40 15.14
CA ALA A 120 -4.00 5.34 14.72
C ALA A 120 -3.05 5.85 13.62
N THR A 121 -1.82 5.35 13.67
CA THR A 121 -0.83 5.52 12.60
C THR A 121 -0.97 4.35 11.63
N MET A 122 -0.85 4.65 10.34
CA MET A 122 -1.01 3.67 9.27
C MET A 122 0.13 3.79 8.27
N ILE A 123 0.66 2.66 7.84
CA ILE A 123 1.62 2.56 6.75
C ILE A 123 0.96 1.79 5.62
N VAL A 124 0.71 2.45 4.49
CA VAL A 124 0.18 1.82 3.27
C VAL A 124 1.33 1.64 2.29
N SER A 125 1.60 0.39 1.90
CA SER A 125 2.71 0.01 1.04
C SER A 125 2.21 -0.64 -0.24
N LEU A 126 2.69 -0.15 -1.39
CA LEU A 126 2.30 -0.61 -2.72
C LEU A 126 3.39 -1.54 -3.27
N TYR A 127 3.05 -2.74 -3.73
CA TYR A 127 4.00 -3.74 -4.21
C TYR A 127 3.84 -4.07 -5.69
N GLY A 128 4.96 -4.34 -6.38
CA GLY A 128 4.99 -4.47 -7.85
C GLY A 128 4.24 -5.66 -8.45
N ASP A 129 3.90 -6.65 -7.64
CA ASP A 129 3.03 -7.80 -7.95
C ASP A 129 1.53 -7.48 -7.74
N SER A 130 1.17 -6.19 -7.68
CA SER A 130 -0.23 -5.70 -7.62
C SER A 130 -0.97 -6.02 -6.33
N HIS A 131 -0.28 -5.99 -5.18
CA HIS A 131 -0.92 -6.00 -3.87
C HIS A 131 -0.59 -4.75 -3.04
N VAL A 132 -1.37 -4.54 -1.99
CA VAL A 132 -1.16 -3.49 -1.00
C VAL A 132 -1.04 -4.12 0.38
N GLU A 133 -0.01 -3.73 1.13
CA GLU A 133 0.02 -4.04 2.57
C GLU A 133 -0.35 -2.79 3.37
N MET A 134 -1.20 -2.96 4.37
CA MET A 134 -1.51 -1.91 5.32
C MET A 134 -1.14 -2.36 6.74
N ARG A 135 -0.31 -1.57 7.40
CA ARG A 135 0.01 -1.76 8.82
C ARG A 135 -0.69 -0.66 9.60
N ILE A 136 -1.47 -1.02 10.61
CA ILE A 136 -2.16 -0.09 11.51
C ILE A 136 -1.60 -0.28 12.90
N PHE A 137 -1.23 0.80 13.57
CA PHE A 137 -0.83 0.73 14.96
C PHE A 137 -1.21 1.98 15.75
N ARG A 138 -1.52 1.78 17.03
CA ARG A 138 -1.76 2.83 18.02
C ARG A 138 -1.18 2.32 19.32
N GLY A 139 -0.29 3.12 19.92
CA GLY A 139 0.33 2.82 21.21
C GLY A 139 0.74 1.35 21.34
N SER A 140 0.25 0.72 22.40
CA SER A 140 0.38 -0.71 22.68
C SER A 140 -0.96 -1.44 22.62
N ASP A 141 -1.99 -0.84 22.02
CA ASP A 141 -3.38 -1.30 22.10
C ASP A 141 -3.92 -1.77 20.74
N ILE A 142 -3.41 -1.20 19.65
CA ILE A 142 -3.75 -1.62 18.29
C ILE A 142 -2.46 -1.94 17.55
N PHE A 143 -2.39 -3.13 16.97
CA PHE A 143 -1.41 -3.49 15.96
C PHE A 143 -2.04 -4.50 14.99
N GLY A 144 -2.15 -4.15 13.73
CA GLY A 144 -2.79 -4.94 12.68
C GLY A 144 -2.00 -4.89 11.39
N VAL A 145 -1.79 -6.04 10.75
CA VAL A 145 -1.25 -6.12 9.39
C VAL A 145 -2.30 -6.71 8.47
N PHE A 146 -2.60 -6.02 7.38
CA PHE A 146 -3.57 -6.45 6.38
C PHE A 146 -2.86 -6.62 5.04
N TYR A 147 -3.13 -7.75 4.40
CA TYR A 147 -2.71 -8.02 3.03
C TYR A 147 -3.91 -7.80 2.11
N LEU A 148 -3.82 -6.80 1.23
CA LEU A 148 -4.94 -6.32 0.44
C LEU A 148 -4.73 -6.61 -1.04
N ARG A 149 -5.82 -7.06 -1.68
CA ARG A 149 -5.92 -7.30 -3.12
C ARG A 149 -7.08 -6.48 -3.68
N ARG A 150 -7.15 -6.39 -5.01
CA ARG A 150 -8.34 -5.86 -5.66
C ARG A 150 -9.53 -6.80 -5.41
N PRO A 151 -10.77 -6.28 -5.33
CA PRO A 151 -11.96 -7.11 -5.14
C PRO A 151 -12.06 -8.30 -6.10
N GLU A 152 -11.70 -8.11 -7.36
CA GLU A 152 -11.71 -9.16 -8.39
C GLU A 152 -10.64 -10.26 -8.21
N ASP A 153 -9.68 -10.05 -7.32
CA ASP A 153 -8.54 -10.94 -7.07
C ASP A 153 -8.60 -11.62 -5.69
N VAL A 154 -9.59 -11.30 -4.85
CA VAL A 154 -9.72 -11.89 -3.50
C VAL A 154 -10.03 -13.38 -3.58
N ASP A 155 -10.83 -13.82 -4.55
CA ASP A 155 -11.24 -15.22 -4.71
C ASP A 155 -10.33 -16.02 -5.65
N LYS A 156 -9.26 -15.40 -6.17
CA LYS A 156 -8.31 -16.09 -7.05
C LYS A 156 -7.31 -16.90 -6.21
N PRO A 157 -7.12 -18.20 -6.52
CA PRO A 157 -6.22 -19.07 -5.78
C PRO A 157 -4.76 -18.61 -5.85
#